data_AF-A0A7X1M493-F1
#
_entry.id   AF-A0A7X1M493-F1
#
_cell.length_a   1.000
_cell.length_b   1.000
_cell.length_c   1.000
_cell.angle_alpha   90.00
_cell.angle_beta   90.00
_cell.angle_gamma   90.00
#
_symmetry.space_group_name_H-M   'P 1'
#
loop_
_entity.id
_entity.type
_entity.pdbx_description
1 polymer ?
#
loop_
_entity_poly.entity_id
_entity_poly.type
_entity_poly.pdbx_seq_one_letter_code
_entity_poly.pdbx_strand_id
1 'polypeptide(L)'
;MSTGAHPRRTTGGFQPLCDMPPWSSPVPVADGDRFLIRQVREHLLGYQAFCDVADAERTFDLLDEVLGAFASPGPHRVKTLTDELSAVLDQLARNTGFFFARHLGHQTQHTVDRARELLETPPPTHPAAAQGHLRRLAGSVAALLELEEEPA
;
A
#
# COMPACT_ATOMS: atom_id res chain seq x y z
N MET A 1 43.37 18.19 5.84
CA MET A 1 43.71 19.49 6.44
C MET A 1 43.72 20.54 5.34
N SER A 2 42.97 21.63 5.56
CA SER A 2 43.06 22.98 4.94
C SER A 2 43.01 23.14 3.41
N THR A 3 41.90 23.62 2.83
CA THR A 3 41.38 25.02 2.72
C THR A 3 41.91 25.78 1.50
N GLY A 4 40.99 26.27 0.66
CA GLY A 4 41.25 27.46 -0.18
C GLY A 4 40.56 27.48 -1.54
N ALA A 5 39.22 27.51 -1.60
CA ALA A 5 38.56 27.97 -2.83
C ALA A 5 38.39 29.50 -2.74
N HIS A 6 39.28 30.23 -3.41
CA HIS A 6 39.14 31.67 -3.59
C HIS A 6 37.96 31.98 -4.52
N PRO A 7 37.09 32.95 -4.21
CA PRO A 7 36.09 33.42 -5.16
C PRO A 7 36.75 34.32 -6.21
N ARG A 8 36.86 33.83 -7.46
CA ARG A 8 37.06 34.71 -8.61
C ARG A 8 35.74 35.43 -8.88
N ARG A 9 35.69 36.74 -8.61
CA ARG A 9 34.66 37.63 -9.15
C ARG A 9 34.89 37.76 -10.66
N THR A 10 34.04 37.13 -11.46
CA THR A 10 33.85 37.50 -12.87
C THR A 10 32.55 38.28 -12.99
N THR A 11 32.69 39.53 -13.45
CA THR A 11 31.63 40.40 -13.93
C THR A 11 31.01 39.80 -15.19
N GLY A 12 29.87 39.14 -15.03
CA GLY A 12 29.05 38.71 -16.16
C GLY A 12 28.20 37.51 -15.79
N GLY A 13 26.89 37.73 -15.65
CA GLY A 13 25.82 36.72 -15.74
C GLY A 13 25.96 35.46 -14.89
N PHE A 14 25.10 35.32 -13.89
CA PHE A 14 24.92 34.05 -13.19
C PHE A 14 24.34 33.01 -14.18
N GLN A 15 25.19 32.23 -14.84
CA GLN A 15 24.79 30.97 -15.47
C GLN A 15 25.03 29.86 -14.44
N PRO A 16 23.99 29.25 -13.87
CA PRO A 16 24.17 28.03 -13.12
C PRO A 16 24.62 26.95 -14.12
N LEU A 17 25.92 26.62 -14.10
CA LEU A 17 26.41 25.36 -14.61
C LEU A 17 25.80 24.26 -13.73
N CYS A 18 24.61 23.80 -14.09
CA CYS A 18 24.10 22.54 -13.58
C CYS A 18 24.94 21.43 -14.21
N ASP A 19 26.05 21.09 -13.55
CA ASP A 19 26.72 19.80 -13.76
C ASP A 19 25.73 18.71 -13.36
N MET A 20 24.99 18.23 -14.35
CA MET A 20 24.07 17.11 -14.24
C MET A 20 24.90 15.88 -13.82
N PRO A 21 24.55 15.24 -12.69
CA PRO A 21 25.35 14.15 -12.14
C PRO A 21 25.37 12.95 -13.10
N PRO A 22 26.40 12.10 -13.06
CA PRO A 22 26.68 11.10 -14.11
C PRO A 22 25.56 10.07 -14.36
N TRP A 23 24.64 9.90 -13.42
CA TRP A 23 23.46 9.03 -13.53
C TRP A 23 22.32 9.62 -14.38
N SER A 24 22.46 10.85 -14.86
CA SER A 24 21.47 11.55 -15.69
C SER A 24 21.67 11.36 -17.20
N SER A 25 22.67 10.57 -17.59
CA SER A 25 22.83 10.15 -18.99
C SER A 25 21.70 9.18 -19.35
N PRO A 26 21.09 9.28 -20.56
CA PRO A 26 20.14 8.29 -21.02
C PRO A 26 20.84 6.93 -21.04
N VAL A 27 20.38 6.00 -20.19
CA VAL A 27 20.91 4.65 -20.14
C VAL A 27 20.64 4.00 -21.49
N PRO A 28 21.68 3.56 -22.24
CA PRO A 28 21.46 2.83 -23.48
C PRO A 28 20.87 1.47 -23.13
N VAL A 29 19.55 1.35 -23.25
CA VAL A 29 18.82 0.10 -23.01
C VAL A 29 19.11 -0.84 -24.19
N ALA A 30 19.95 -1.85 -23.97
CA ALA A 30 20.21 -2.88 -24.97
C ALA A 30 18.93 -3.74 -25.19
N ASP A 31 18.81 -4.43 -26.32
CA ASP A 31 17.63 -5.26 -26.59
C ASP A 31 17.42 -6.38 -25.54
N GLY A 32 18.50 -6.82 -24.88
CA GLY A 32 18.43 -7.71 -23.72
C GLY A 32 17.79 -7.07 -22.47
N ASP A 33 17.98 -5.76 -22.27
CA ASP A 33 17.38 -5.01 -21.17
C ASP A 33 15.89 -4.78 -21.41
N ARG A 34 15.44 -4.65 -22.67
CA ARG A 34 14.00 -4.60 -23.00
C ARG A 34 13.30 -5.92 -22.69
N PHE A 35 13.96 -7.05 -22.90
CA PHE A 35 13.44 -8.36 -22.51
C PHE A 35 13.35 -8.49 -20.98
N LEU A 36 14.37 -8.05 -20.25
CA LEU A 36 14.34 -8.02 -18.78
C LEU A 36 13.29 -7.06 -18.24
N ILE A 37 13.14 -5.86 -18.80
CA ILE A 37 12.08 -4.91 -18.43
C ILE A 37 10.71 -5.48 -18.76
N ARG A 38 10.55 -6.19 -19.89
CA ARG A 38 9.30 -6.87 -20.23
C ARG A 38 9.04 -8.04 -19.29
N GLN A 39 10.05 -8.83 -18.90
CA GLN A 39 9.93 -9.90 -17.92
C GLN A 39 9.59 -9.36 -16.54
N VAL A 40 10.23 -8.29 -16.09
CA VAL A 40 9.93 -7.61 -14.83
C VAL A 40 8.51 -7.04 -14.89
N ARG A 41 8.12 -6.43 -16.02
CA ARG A 41 6.75 -5.96 -16.23
C ARG A 41 5.74 -7.11 -16.26
N GLU A 42 6.01 -8.20 -16.97
CA GLU A 42 5.14 -9.40 -17.02
C GLU A 42 5.13 -10.14 -15.69
N HIS A 43 6.19 -10.06 -14.88
CA HIS A 43 6.22 -10.56 -13.51
C HIS A 43 5.37 -9.67 -12.61
N LEU A 44 5.56 -8.34 -12.67
CA LEU A 44 4.77 -7.35 -11.93
C LEU A 44 3.29 -7.32 -12.34
N LEU A 45 2.99 -7.53 -13.62
CA LEU A 45 1.62 -7.68 -14.15
C LEU A 45 1.07 -9.09 -13.94
N GLY A 46 1.92 -10.12 -13.87
CA GLY A 46 1.55 -11.48 -13.47
C GLY A 46 1.19 -11.59 -11.99
N TYR A 47 1.66 -10.64 -11.16
CA TYR A 47 1.20 -10.39 -9.80
C TYR A 47 -0.11 -9.58 -9.74
N GLN A 48 -0.66 -9.16 -10.87
CA GLN A 48 -1.94 -8.44 -10.97
C GLN A 48 -3.11 -9.44 -11.03
N ALA A 49 -3.38 -10.10 -9.91
CA ALA A 49 -4.66 -10.74 -9.68
C ALA A 49 -5.08 -10.54 -8.22
N PHE A 50 -5.69 -9.39 -7.94
CA PHE A 50 -6.47 -9.18 -6.72
C PHE A 50 -7.57 -10.26 -6.58
N CYS A 51 -8.08 -10.77 -7.71
CA CYS A 51 -9.06 -11.85 -7.76
C CYS A 51 -8.61 -13.20 -7.18
N ASP A 52 -7.30 -13.42 -6.98
CA ASP A 52 -6.80 -14.66 -6.34
C ASP A 52 -6.46 -14.48 -4.86
N VAL A 53 -6.28 -13.23 -4.38
CA VAL A 53 -5.76 -12.96 -3.03
C VAL A 53 -6.88 -12.82 -2.00
N ALA A 54 -8.01 -12.21 -2.36
CA ALA A 54 -9.23 -12.19 -1.56
C ALA A 54 -10.42 -12.35 -2.51
N ASP A 55 -11.29 -13.32 -2.24
CA ASP A 55 -12.55 -13.47 -2.96
C ASP A 55 -13.35 -12.17 -2.80
N ALA A 56 -13.42 -11.37 -3.87
CA ALA A 56 -13.95 -10.01 -3.81
C ALA A 56 -15.44 -10.00 -3.44
N GLU A 57 -16.24 -10.91 -4.02
CA GLU A 57 -17.66 -11.03 -3.68
C GLU A 57 -17.82 -11.35 -2.20
N ARG A 58 -17.10 -12.37 -1.72
CA ARG A 58 -17.12 -12.73 -0.29
C ARG A 58 -16.63 -11.58 0.60
N THR A 59 -15.63 -10.83 0.17
CA THR A 59 -15.09 -9.70 0.93
C THR A 59 -16.12 -8.59 1.05
N PHE A 60 -16.84 -8.25 -0.03
CA PHE A 60 -17.91 -7.27 0.02
C PHE A 60 -19.10 -7.74 0.87
N ASP A 61 -19.47 -9.02 0.82
CA ASP A 61 -20.50 -9.59 1.69
C ASP A 61 -20.13 -9.44 3.19
N LEU A 62 -18.87 -9.73 3.53
CA LEU A 62 -18.37 -9.56 4.90
C LEU A 62 -18.37 -8.09 5.34
N LEU A 63 -18.04 -7.17 4.44
CA LEU A 63 -18.07 -5.73 4.71
C LEU A 63 -19.50 -5.23 4.90
N ASP A 64 -20.45 -5.65 4.08
CA ASP A 64 -21.86 -5.27 4.22
C ASP A 64 -22.45 -5.80 5.53
N GLU A 65 -22.09 -7.02 5.94
CA GLU A 65 -22.55 -7.58 7.22
C GLU A 65 -22.04 -6.80 8.45
N VAL A 66 -20.91 -6.08 8.32
CA VAL A 66 -20.29 -5.33 9.42
C VAL A 66 -20.57 -3.82 9.36
N LEU A 67 -20.55 -3.24 8.17
CA LEU A 67 -20.63 -1.80 7.91
C LEU A 67 -21.96 -1.36 7.29
N GLY A 68 -22.79 -2.31 6.84
CA GLY A 68 -24.08 -2.03 6.22
C GLY A 68 -25.02 -1.26 7.14
N ALA A 69 -26.01 -0.57 6.54
CA ALA A 69 -26.92 0.34 7.24
C ALA A 69 -27.71 -0.32 8.41
N PHE A 70 -27.87 -1.64 8.37
CA PHE A 70 -28.57 -2.43 9.40
C PHE A 70 -27.66 -3.44 10.11
N ALA A 71 -26.35 -3.30 10.01
CA ALA A 71 -25.38 -4.23 10.56
C ALA A 71 -25.44 -4.27 12.11
N SER A 72 -25.94 -5.39 12.63
CA SER A 72 -25.92 -5.71 14.06
C SER A 72 -25.58 -7.19 14.27
N PRO A 73 -24.33 -7.61 13.95
CA PRO A 73 -23.93 -9.01 14.09
C PRO A 73 -24.07 -9.47 15.54
N GLY A 74 -24.67 -10.64 15.74
CA GLY A 74 -24.79 -11.25 17.05
C GLY A 74 -23.43 -11.62 17.65
N PRO A 75 -23.33 -11.86 18.98
CA PRO A 75 -22.05 -12.08 19.67
C PRO A 75 -21.22 -13.24 19.10
N HIS A 76 -21.88 -14.32 18.70
CA HIS A 76 -21.22 -15.47 18.06
C HIS A 76 -20.70 -15.14 16.66
N ARG A 77 -21.43 -14.30 15.93
CA ARG A 77 -21.07 -13.87 14.57
C ARG A 77 -19.92 -12.86 14.60
N VAL A 78 -19.83 -12.02 15.63
CA VAL A 78 -18.71 -11.07 15.83
C VAL A 78 -17.37 -11.81 15.82
N LYS A 79 -17.26 -12.95 16.52
CA LYS A 79 -16.01 -13.72 16.52
C LYS A 79 -15.69 -14.25 15.12
N THR A 80 -16.64 -14.90 14.47
CA THR A 80 -16.43 -15.45 13.12
C THR A 80 -16.05 -14.38 12.10
N LEU A 81 -16.77 -13.25 12.09
CA LEU A 81 -16.47 -12.12 11.21
C LEU A 81 -15.10 -11.50 11.51
N THR A 82 -14.70 -11.48 12.78
CA THR A 82 -13.36 -11.01 13.17
C THR A 82 -12.29 -11.91 12.58
N ASP A 83 -12.45 -13.24 12.69
CA ASP A 83 -11.50 -14.20 12.13
C ASP A 83 -11.45 -14.11 10.59
N GLU A 84 -12.63 -14.02 9.93
CA GLU A 84 -12.75 -13.91 8.47
C GLU A 84 -12.13 -12.60 7.94
N LEU A 85 -12.46 -11.45 8.54
CA LEU A 85 -11.89 -10.17 8.12
C LEU A 85 -10.40 -10.03 8.46
N SER A 86 -9.92 -10.67 9.52
CA SER A 86 -8.48 -10.69 9.83
C SER A 86 -7.71 -11.47 8.77
N ALA A 87 -8.25 -12.58 8.26
CA ALA A 87 -7.62 -13.33 7.17
C ALA A 87 -7.55 -12.50 5.89
N VAL A 88 -8.64 -11.82 5.52
CA VAL A 88 -8.67 -10.90 4.38
C VAL A 88 -7.66 -9.77 4.57
N LEU A 89 -7.64 -9.14 5.75
CA LEU A 89 -6.75 -8.03 6.03
C LEU A 89 -5.27 -8.45 6.00
N ASP A 90 -4.91 -9.65 6.48
CA ASP A 90 -3.56 -10.20 6.38
C ASP A 90 -3.15 -10.43 4.92
N GLN A 91 -4.05 -10.98 4.10
CA GLN A 91 -3.81 -11.17 2.68
C GLN A 91 -3.55 -9.83 1.96
N LEU A 92 -4.38 -8.82 2.23
CA LEU A 92 -4.20 -7.47 1.69
C LEU A 92 -2.90 -6.82 2.18
N ALA A 93 -2.63 -6.86 3.49
CA ALA A 93 -1.45 -6.26 4.11
C ALA A 93 -0.12 -6.95 3.74
N ARG A 94 -0.16 -8.13 3.12
CA ARG A 94 1.02 -8.78 2.50
C ARG A 94 1.29 -8.27 1.09
N ASN A 95 0.28 -7.75 0.40
CA ASN A 95 0.41 -7.24 -0.96
C ASN A 95 0.84 -5.76 -1.01
N THR A 96 1.74 -5.35 -0.11
CA THR A 96 2.14 -3.93 0.02
C THR A 96 2.88 -3.40 -1.19
N GLY A 97 3.62 -4.26 -1.88
CA GLY A 97 4.35 -3.88 -3.10
C GLY A 97 3.42 -3.34 -4.18
N PHE A 98 2.19 -3.87 -4.28
CA PHE A 98 1.17 -3.36 -5.20
C PHE A 98 0.71 -1.95 -4.82
N PHE A 99 0.36 -1.73 -3.55
CA PHE A 99 -0.11 -0.41 -3.09
C PHE A 99 0.95 0.68 -3.28
N PHE A 100 2.22 0.39 -2.97
CA PHE A 100 3.30 1.37 -3.14
C PHE A 100 3.69 1.61 -4.61
N ALA A 101 3.47 0.64 -5.49
CA ALA A 101 3.69 0.84 -6.92
C ALA A 101 2.66 1.78 -7.55
N ARG A 102 1.46 1.85 -6.98
CA ARG A 102 0.32 2.62 -7.50
C ARG A 102 0.12 3.97 -6.80
N HIS A 103 0.32 4.01 -5.49
CA HIS A 103 0.19 5.22 -4.66
C HIS A 103 1.47 5.45 -3.85
N LEU A 104 2.39 6.26 -4.40
CA LEU A 104 3.58 6.70 -3.68
C LEU A 104 3.21 7.78 -2.67
N GLY A 105 3.25 7.47 -1.37
CA GLY A 105 3.00 8.49 -0.36
C GLY A 105 2.96 7.98 1.08
N HIS A 106 3.14 8.92 2.00
CA HIS A 106 3.02 8.69 3.44
C HIS A 106 1.63 8.14 3.84
N GLN A 107 0.58 8.43 3.08
CA GLN A 107 -0.77 7.95 3.37
C GLN A 107 -0.92 6.45 3.12
N THR A 108 -0.44 5.94 1.99
CA THR A 108 -0.41 4.50 1.69
C THR A 108 0.37 3.73 2.75
N GLN A 109 1.54 4.24 3.13
CA GLN A 109 2.37 3.65 4.20
C GLN A 109 1.61 3.61 5.52
N HIS A 110 1.01 4.73 5.92
CA HIS A 110 0.26 4.82 7.16
C HIS A 110 -0.94 3.87 7.18
N THR A 111 -1.69 3.73 6.08
CA THR A 111 -2.84 2.81 5.98
C THR A 111 -2.40 1.36 6.13
N VAL A 112 -1.32 0.97 5.44
CA VAL A 112 -0.73 -0.38 5.54
C VAL A 112 -0.20 -0.67 6.94
N ASP A 113 0.53 0.26 7.55
CA ASP A 113 1.08 0.07 8.90
C ASP A 113 -0.04 -0.06 9.94
N ARG A 114 -1.10 0.74 9.81
CA ARG A 114 -2.28 0.64 10.66
C ARG A 114 -3.00 -0.70 10.49
N ALA A 115 -3.09 -1.22 9.27
CA ALA A 115 -3.66 -2.53 9.02
C ALA A 115 -2.86 -3.64 9.73
N ARG A 116 -1.52 -3.56 9.68
CA ARG A 116 -0.63 -4.50 10.37
C ARG A 116 -0.74 -4.42 11.89
N GLU A 117 -0.72 -3.22 12.46
CA GLU A 117 -0.91 -3.02 13.90
C GLU A 117 -2.24 -3.64 14.39
N LEU A 118 -3.28 -3.53 13.57
CA LEU A 118 -4.59 -4.07 13.90
C LEU A 118 -4.63 -5.60 13.88
N LEU A 119 -3.86 -6.25 12.99
CA LEU A 119 -3.70 -7.72 12.95
C LEU A 119 -2.88 -8.24 14.14
N GLU A 120 -1.90 -7.47 14.60
CA GLU A 120 -1.09 -7.82 15.77
C GLU A 120 -1.84 -7.59 17.09
N THR A 121 -2.86 -6.73 17.08
CA THR A 121 -3.67 -6.43 18.26
C THR A 121 -4.65 -7.60 18.53
N PRO A 122 -4.55 -8.29 19.68
CA PRO A 122 -5.45 -9.40 19.98
C PRO A 122 -6.91 -8.91 20.10
N PRO A 123 -7.88 -9.69 19.61
CA PRO A 123 -9.28 -9.30 19.70
C PRO A 123 -9.73 -9.21 21.17
N PRO A 124 -10.37 -8.10 21.57
CA PRO A 124 -10.77 -7.91 22.97
C PRO A 124 -11.91 -8.86 23.34
N THR A 125 -11.95 -9.27 24.61
CA THR A 125 -12.95 -10.21 25.14
C THR A 125 -14.27 -9.55 25.51
N HIS A 126 -14.29 -8.23 25.75
CA HIS A 126 -15.50 -7.50 26.11
C HIS A 126 -16.40 -7.28 24.87
N PRO A 127 -17.71 -7.58 24.90
CA PRO A 127 -18.58 -7.60 23.71
C PRO A 127 -18.59 -6.29 22.91
N ALA A 128 -18.75 -5.14 23.57
CA ALA A 128 -18.76 -3.85 22.89
C ALA A 128 -17.38 -3.49 22.29
N ALA A 129 -16.29 -3.93 22.94
CA ALA A 129 -14.94 -3.72 22.45
C ALA A 129 -14.64 -4.66 21.27
N ALA A 130 -15.15 -5.89 21.29
CA ALA A 130 -15.04 -6.85 20.21
C ALA A 130 -15.75 -6.35 18.96
N GLN A 131 -16.96 -5.81 19.11
CA GLN A 131 -17.69 -5.18 18.01
C GLN A 131 -16.97 -3.93 17.47
N GLY A 132 -16.37 -3.12 18.35
CA GLY A 132 -15.54 -1.99 17.94
C GLY A 132 -14.28 -2.42 17.20
N HIS A 133 -13.64 -3.51 17.62
CA HIS A 133 -12.49 -4.09 16.94
C HIS A 133 -12.86 -4.65 15.56
N LEU A 134 -13.97 -5.39 15.46
CA LEU A 134 -14.54 -5.87 14.20
C LEU A 134 -14.78 -4.73 13.19
N ARG A 135 -15.39 -3.62 13.63
CA ARG A 135 -15.60 -2.45 12.77
C ARG A 135 -14.30 -1.81 12.30
N ARG A 136 -13.27 -1.80 13.15
CA ARG A 136 -11.94 -1.31 12.76
C ARG A 136 -11.31 -2.22 11.70
N LEU A 137 -11.45 -3.54 11.81
CA LEU A 137 -10.95 -4.49 10.82
C LEU A 137 -11.63 -4.24 9.47
N ALA A 138 -12.96 -4.16 9.46
CA ALA A 138 -13.72 -3.86 8.25
C ALA A 138 -13.32 -2.51 7.63
N GLY A 139 -13.15 -1.46 8.45
CA GLY A 139 -12.68 -0.16 7.97
C GLY A 139 -11.28 -0.19 7.36
N SER A 140 -10.35 -0.96 7.94
CA SER A 140 -9.01 -1.13 7.38
C SER A 140 -9.03 -1.93 6.07
N VAL A 141 -9.89 -2.96 5.96
CA VAL A 141 -10.09 -3.70 4.70
C VAL A 141 -10.64 -2.77 3.61
N ALA A 142 -11.68 -1.99 3.92
CA ALA A 142 -12.24 -1.02 2.99
C ALA A 142 -11.20 0.03 2.54
N ALA A 143 -10.41 0.57 3.46
CA ALA A 143 -9.37 1.55 3.12
C ALA A 143 -8.26 0.97 2.20
N LEU A 144 -7.90 -0.30 2.38
CA LEU A 144 -6.94 -0.95 1.48
C LEU A 144 -7.55 -1.27 0.11
N LEU A 145 -8.85 -1.58 0.05
CA LEU A 145 -9.59 -1.74 -1.20
C LEU A 145 -9.70 -0.41 -1.97
N GLU A 146 -9.98 0.70 -1.28
CA GLU A 146 -10.04 2.03 -1.91
C GLU A 146 -8.71 2.42 -2.57
N LEU A 147 -7.58 2.09 -1.93
CA LEU A 147 -6.23 2.27 -2.49
C LEU A 147 -5.94 1.37 -3.71
N GLU A 148 -6.78 0.40 -4.01
CA GLU A 148 -6.71 -0.35 -5.26
C GLU A 148 -7.50 0.32 -6.38
N GLU A 149 -8.71 0.79 -6.06
CA GLU A 149 -9.67 1.31 -7.03
C GLU A 149 -9.28 2.68 -7.58
N GLU A 150 -8.67 3.56 -6.77
CA GLU A 150 -8.27 4.90 -7.24
C GLU A 150 -7.12 4.81 -8.26
N PRO A 151 -7.28 5.32 -9.50
CA PRO A 151 -6.13 5.58 -10.36
C PRO A 151 -5.38 6.82 -9.86
N ALA A 152 -4.05 6.74 -9.82
CA ALA A 152 -3.17 7.86 -9.49
C ALA A 152 -3.23 9.00 -10.52
#